data_AF-A0A2J8DCE3-F1
#
_entry.id   AF-A0A2J8DCE3-F1
#
_cell.length_a   1.000
_cell.length_b   1.000
_cell.length_c   1.000
_cell.angle_alpha   90.00
_cell.angle_beta   90.00
_cell.angle_gamma   90.00
#
_symmetry.space_group_name_H-M   'P 1'
#
loop_
_entity.id
_entity.type
_entity.pdbx_description
1 polymer ?
#
loop_
_entity_poly.entity_id
_entity_poly.type
_entity_poly.pdbx_seq_one_letter_code
_entity_poly.pdbx_strand_id
1 'polypeptide(L)'
;MVSLPLLTHSTIIHQETNLAFLRQRLASLLPLALSPLMTASEPAFWFCTAPLPLARDAPGRAALVRAAAAFTRLYGAEPLTLAPEQAQVAVCDGLLFGLWNGAAESATEELGGRVRAAQADPGIGTQCLGAADGGEAGGAEDMVLSYMFGVAEDGWEDWRGGLTEVRKCA
;
A
#
# COMPACT_ATOMS: atom_id res chain seq x y z
N MET A 1 51.41 12.34 77.27
CA MET A 1 51.11 13.62 77.93
C MET A 1 50.24 14.45 77.01
N VAL A 2 49.01 14.72 77.47
CA VAL A 2 48.30 16.01 77.42
C VAL A 2 48.01 16.67 76.04
N SER A 3 46.69 16.84 75.82
CA SER A 3 45.99 17.98 75.19
C SER A 3 45.70 18.05 73.67
N LEU A 4 44.42 17.78 73.37
CA LEU A 4 43.51 18.59 72.52
C LEU A 4 43.55 20.10 72.90
N PRO A 5 43.10 21.09 72.07
CA PRO A 5 41.80 21.07 71.38
C PRO A 5 41.61 21.84 70.05
N LEU A 6 40.46 21.54 69.41
CA LEU A 6 39.38 22.41 68.83
C LEU A 6 39.73 23.87 68.45
N LEU A 7 39.16 24.53 67.43
CA LEU A 7 38.00 24.32 66.56
C LEU A 7 38.01 25.44 65.50
N THR A 8 37.05 25.34 64.58
CA THR A 8 36.32 26.40 63.86
C THR A 8 36.44 26.20 62.34
N HIS A 9 35.39 26.16 61.52
CA HIS A 9 34.03 26.66 61.61
C HIS A 9 33.03 25.74 60.86
N SER A 10 31.84 25.63 61.44
CA SER A 10 30.47 25.56 60.87
C SER A 10 30.08 24.48 59.83
N THR A 11 29.27 23.45 60.17
CA THR A 11 27.77 23.37 60.08
C THR A 11 27.19 23.80 58.72
N ILE A 12 26.59 22.95 57.87
CA ILE A 12 25.32 22.17 58.01
C ILE A 12 25.24 21.27 56.73
N ILE A 13 25.23 19.93 56.78
CA ILE A 13 24.06 19.00 56.87
C ILE A 13 23.01 19.31 55.77
N HIS A 14 22.77 18.52 54.72
CA HIS A 14 22.24 17.15 54.76
C HIS A 14 22.09 16.59 53.32
N GLN A 15 22.00 15.25 53.25
CA GLN A 15 21.34 14.43 52.21
C GLN A 15 22.09 14.15 50.88
N GLU A 16 22.34 12.91 50.43
CA GLU A 16 21.94 11.59 50.91
C GLU A 16 23.03 10.53 50.64
N THR A 17 23.24 9.70 51.65
CA THR A 17 23.46 8.26 51.58
C THR A 17 22.88 7.61 50.32
N ASN A 18 23.70 6.87 49.55
CA ASN A 18 23.34 5.60 48.87
C ASN A 18 24.47 5.14 47.92
N LEU A 19 25.67 4.90 48.45
CA LEU A 19 26.82 4.41 47.66
C LEU A 19 27.32 3.03 48.15
N ALA A 20 26.43 2.24 48.76
CA ALA A 20 26.75 0.88 49.22
C ALA A 20 25.52 -0.02 49.35
N PHE A 21 24.70 -0.16 48.31
CA PHE A 21 23.77 -1.28 48.15
C PHE A 21 23.41 -1.39 46.66
N LEU A 22 23.43 -2.60 46.08
CA LEU A 22 23.19 -2.91 44.64
C LEU A 22 24.39 -2.78 43.66
N ARG A 23 25.55 -3.32 44.04
CA ARG A 23 26.60 -3.75 43.08
C ARG A 23 26.36 -5.19 42.58
N GLN A 24 25.10 -5.51 42.26
CA GLN A 24 24.70 -6.77 41.63
C GLN A 24 23.65 -6.47 40.57
N ARG A 25 23.90 -7.03 39.38
CA ARG A 25 23.10 -7.03 38.14
C ARG A 25 23.50 -5.95 37.13
N LEU A 26 23.54 -6.42 35.87
CA LEU A 26 23.76 -5.70 34.61
C LEU A 26 25.22 -5.51 34.17
N ALA A 27 25.81 -6.59 33.66
CA ALA A 27 26.59 -6.54 32.42
C ALA A 27 26.80 -7.95 31.81
N SER A 28 25.75 -8.78 31.78
CA SER A 28 25.66 -9.87 30.80
C SER A 28 24.88 -9.33 29.61
N LEU A 29 25.54 -8.51 28.79
CA LEU A 29 24.97 -8.07 27.52
C LEU A 29 25.20 -9.18 26.51
N LEU A 30 24.07 -9.67 26.02
CA LEU A 30 23.85 -10.74 25.06
C LEU A 30 24.84 -10.73 23.88
N PRO A 31 25.15 -11.91 23.30
CA PRO A 31 25.70 -11.95 21.96
C PRO A 31 24.68 -11.29 21.01
N LEU A 32 25.16 -10.32 20.22
CA LEU A 32 24.46 -9.75 19.08
C LEU A 32 24.13 -10.85 18.07
N ALA A 33 23.00 -11.52 18.28
CA ALA A 33 22.33 -12.26 17.22
C ALA A 33 21.72 -11.21 16.28
N LEU A 34 22.51 -10.78 15.29
CA LEU A 34 21.96 -10.21 14.07
C LEU A 34 21.17 -11.31 13.36
N SER A 35 19.91 -11.48 13.75
CA SER A 35 18.95 -12.12 12.86
C SER A 35 18.73 -11.14 11.70
N PRO A 36 18.94 -11.53 10.42
CA PRO A 36 18.40 -10.73 9.34
C PRO A 36 16.89 -10.69 9.54
N LEU A 37 16.33 -9.51 9.77
CA LEU A 37 14.91 -9.29 9.53
C LEU A 37 14.73 -9.50 8.02
N MET A 38 14.49 -10.75 7.62
CA MET A 38 13.82 -11.05 6.36
C MET A 38 12.38 -10.57 6.57
N THR A 39 12.14 -9.29 6.38
CA THR A 39 10.79 -8.83 6.04
C THR A 39 10.49 -9.52 4.72
N ALA A 40 9.71 -10.59 4.75
CA ALA A 40 9.03 -11.04 3.55
C ALA A 40 8.29 -9.82 3.03
N SER A 41 8.74 -9.26 1.91
CA SER A 41 7.99 -8.22 1.22
C SER A 41 6.68 -8.88 0.85
N GLU A 42 5.58 -8.41 1.42
CA GLU A 42 4.26 -8.84 0.96
C GLU A 42 4.20 -8.63 -0.57
N PRO A 43 3.62 -9.58 -1.32
CA PRO A 43 3.48 -9.41 -2.75
C PRO A 43 2.68 -8.14 -3.04
N ALA A 44 3.16 -7.33 -3.98
CA ALA A 44 2.51 -6.09 -4.35
C ALA A 44 1.16 -6.39 -5.01
N PHE A 45 0.10 -5.70 -4.59
CA PHE A 45 -1.24 -5.85 -5.20
C PHE A 45 -1.24 -5.45 -6.68
N TRP A 46 -0.45 -4.42 -7.02
CA TRP A 46 -0.40 -3.82 -8.34
C TRP A 46 0.90 -4.20 -9.06
N PHE A 47 0.77 -4.73 -10.26
CA PHE A 47 1.83 -4.81 -11.24
C PHE A 47 1.69 -3.63 -12.21
N CYS A 48 2.68 -2.74 -12.25
CA CYS A 48 2.63 -1.57 -13.12
C CYS A 48 3.69 -1.63 -14.20
N THR A 49 3.30 -1.22 -15.41
CA THR A 49 4.24 -1.01 -16.49
C THR A 49 4.98 0.33 -16.27
N ALA A 50 6.30 0.30 -16.32
CA ALA A 50 7.15 1.49 -16.51
C ALA A 50 8.09 1.17 -17.67
N PRO A 51 8.26 2.04 -18.72
CA PRO A 51 9.15 3.21 -18.61
C PRO A 51 8.99 4.35 -19.67
N LEU A 52 9.04 5.62 -19.27
CA LEU A 52 9.52 6.82 -20.03
C LEU A 52 9.64 7.98 -19.00
N PRO A 53 10.53 8.98 -19.17
CA PRO A 53 11.23 9.65 -18.08
C PRO A 53 10.26 10.07 -16.99
N LEU A 54 10.42 9.42 -15.81
CA LEU A 54 9.63 9.56 -14.59
C LEU A 54 8.44 10.47 -14.83
N ALA A 55 7.32 9.89 -15.25
CA ALA A 55 6.08 10.64 -15.38
C ALA A 55 5.92 11.43 -14.07
N ARG A 56 6.24 12.73 -14.14
CA ARG A 56 6.04 13.69 -13.06
C ARG A 56 4.58 13.72 -12.62
N ASP A 57 3.73 13.07 -13.41
CA ASP A 57 2.29 13.00 -13.36
C ASP A 57 1.76 11.55 -13.24
N ALA A 58 2.57 10.54 -12.88
CA ALA A 58 2.08 9.18 -12.63
C ALA A 58 1.02 9.18 -11.51
N PRO A 59 -0.17 8.59 -11.74
CA PRO A 59 -1.25 8.68 -10.78
C PRO A 59 -0.98 7.76 -9.58
N GLY A 60 -0.82 8.35 -8.39
CA GLY A 60 -0.60 7.61 -7.14
C GLY A 60 -1.91 7.20 -6.43
N ARG A 61 -1.79 6.69 -5.20
CA ARG A 61 -2.93 6.19 -4.38
C ARG A 61 -4.13 7.15 -4.30
N ALA A 62 -3.92 8.45 -4.17
CA ALA A 62 -5.03 9.41 -4.12
C ALA A 62 -5.83 9.48 -5.43
N ALA A 63 -5.16 9.34 -6.57
CA ALA A 63 -5.81 9.25 -7.88
C ALA A 63 -6.57 7.93 -8.02
N LEU A 64 -5.97 6.82 -7.58
CA LEU A 64 -6.60 5.50 -7.54
C LEU A 64 -7.91 5.51 -6.74
N VAL A 65 -7.91 6.08 -5.52
CA VAL A 65 -9.11 6.17 -4.69
C VAL A 65 -10.23 6.94 -5.40
N ARG A 66 -9.90 8.06 -6.06
CA ARG A 66 -10.90 8.84 -6.81
C ARG A 66 -11.44 8.09 -8.01
N ALA A 67 -10.57 7.43 -8.78
CA ALA A 67 -10.95 6.67 -9.97
C ALA A 67 -11.81 5.45 -9.59
N ALA A 68 -11.44 4.70 -8.55
CA ALA A 68 -12.23 3.58 -8.03
C ALA A 68 -13.60 4.02 -7.48
N ALA A 69 -13.67 5.17 -6.82
CA ALA A 69 -14.94 5.75 -6.37
C ALA A 69 -15.83 6.17 -7.55
N ALA A 70 -15.24 6.77 -8.59
CA ALA A 70 -15.96 7.12 -9.81
C ALA A 70 -16.51 5.88 -10.53
N PHE A 71 -15.67 4.85 -10.68
CA PHE A 71 -16.08 3.55 -11.23
C PHE A 71 -17.26 2.95 -10.45
N THR A 72 -17.18 2.95 -9.13
CA THR A 72 -18.24 2.43 -8.24
C THR A 72 -19.54 3.21 -8.39
N ARG A 73 -19.51 4.54 -8.57
CA ARG A 73 -20.72 5.32 -8.86
C ARG A 73 -21.32 4.97 -10.22
N LEU A 74 -20.48 4.71 -11.22
CA LEU A 74 -20.92 4.46 -12.59
C LEU A 74 -21.46 3.04 -12.79
N TYR A 75 -20.86 2.03 -12.16
CA TYR A 75 -21.21 0.62 -12.37
C TYR A 75 -21.93 -0.04 -11.18
N GLY A 76 -22.10 0.69 -10.06
CA GLY A 76 -22.75 0.19 -8.84
C GLY A 76 -21.75 -0.42 -7.86
N ALA A 77 -22.17 -0.59 -6.59
CA ALA A 77 -21.29 -1.07 -5.51
C ALA A 77 -21.18 -2.60 -5.41
N GLU A 78 -22.12 -3.33 -6.00
CA GLU A 78 -22.13 -4.79 -5.98
C GLU A 78 -21.04 -5.37 -6.89
N PRO A 79 -20.50 -6.56 -6.55
CA PRO A 79 -19.55 -7.26 -7.40
C PRO A 79 -20.05 -7.42 -8.84
N LEU A 80 -19.18 -7.14 -9.79
CA LEU A 80 -19.49 -7.24 -11.21
C LEU A 80 -19.16 -8.64 -11.74
N THR A 81 -20.07 -9.20 -12.54
CA THR A 81 -19.81 -10.40 -13.34
C THR A 81 -19.60 -9.98 -14.78
N LEU A 82 -18.44 -10.36 -15.34
CA LEU A 82 -18.06 -10.07 -16.71
C LEU A 82 -18.04 -11.37 -17.52
N ALA A 83 -18.55 -11.31 -18.75
CA ALA A 83 -18.38 -12.37 -19.74
C ALA A 83 -16.89 -12.48 -20.17
N PRO A 84 -16.49 -13.57 -20.85
CA PRO A 84 -15.16 -13.69 -21.46
C PRO A 84 -14.81 -12.48 -22.32
N GLU A 85 -13.58 -12.00 -22.21
CA GLU A 85 -13.03 -10.85 -22.96
C GLU A 85 -13.80 -9.53 -22.78
N GLN A 86 -14.65 -9.44 -21.75
CA GLN A 86 -15.42 -8.24 -21.45
C GLN A 86 -14.62 -7.31 -20.52
N ALA A 87 -14.75 -6.00 -20.73
CA ALA A 87 -14.28 -4.99 -19.79
C ALA A 87 -15.36 -3.95 -19.48
N GLN A 88 -15.32 -3.42 -18.26
CA GLN A 88 -16.04 -2.22 -17.85
C GLN A 88 -15.01 -1.19 -17.39
N VAL A 89 -15.06 0.02 -17.93
CA VAL A 89 -14.02 1.04 -17.69
C VAL A 89 -14.67 2.39 -17.43
N ALA A 90 -14.28 3.02 -16.32
CA ALA A 90 -14.59 4.41 -16.03
C ALA A 90 -13.42 5.31 -16.41
N VAL A 91 -13.70 6.37 -17.17
CA VAL A 91 -12.72 7.41 -17.52
C VAL A 91 -13.15 8.75 -16.95
N CYS A 92 -12.31 9.34 -16.10
CA CYS A 92 -12.61 10.57 -15.36
C CYS A 92 -11.33 11.39 -15.20
N ASP A 93 -11.35 12.67 -15.61
CA ASP A 93 -10.21 13.59 -15.47
C ASP A 93 -8.89 13.03 -16.04
N GLY A 94 -8.95 12.33 -17.18
CA GLY A 94 -7.79 11.68 -17.80
C GLY A 94 -7.28 10.43 -17.07
N LEU A 95 -7.99 9.94 -16.05
CA LEU A 95 -7.69 8.70 -15.34
C LEU A 95 -8.65 7.59 -15.74
N LEU A 96 -8.15 6.37 -15.84
CA LEU A 96 -8.97 5.17 -15.99
C LEU A 96 -8.96 4.35 -14.70
N PHE A 97 -10.12 3.80 -14.37
CA PHE A 97 -10.23 2.62 -13.51
C PHE A 97 -11.19 1.64 -14.17
N GLY A 98 -10.82 0.37 -14.26
CA GLY A 98 -11.65 -0.63 -14.93
C GLY A 98 -11.51 -2.02 -14.35
N LEU A 99 -12.40 -2.89 -14.77
CA LEU A 99 -12.37 -4.34 -14.54
C LEU A 99 -12.38 -5.01 -15.91
N TRP A 100 -11.46 -5.93 -16.15
CA TRP A 100 -11.36 -6.71 -17.38
C TRP A 100 -11.28 -8.20 -17.05
N ASN A 101 -12.04 -9.00 -17.81
CA ASN A 101 -12.00 -10.44 -17.75
C ASN A 101 -11.32 -10.99 -19.02
N GLY A 102 -10.06 -11.41 -18.90
CA GLY A 102 -9.32 -12.15 -19.93
C GLY A 102 -9.51 -13.67 -19.85
N ALA A 103 -10.46 -14.17 -19.03
CA ALA A 103 -10.74 -15.60 -18.94
C ALA A 103 -11.50 -16.10 -20.16
N ALA A 104 -11.38 -17.39 -20.43
CA ALA A 104 -12.26 -18.11 -21.35
C ALA A 104 -13.70 -18.27 -20.81
N GLU A 105 -13.92 -18.03 -19.52
CA GLU A 105 -15.22 -18.17 -18.84
C GLU A 105 -15.67 -16.85 -18.19
N SER A 106 -16.94 -16.76 -17.81
CA SER A 106 -17.41 -15.61 -17.05
C SER A 106 -16.78 -15.59 -15.66
N ALA A 107 -16.39 -14.41 -15.18
CA ALA A 107 -15.77 -14.24 -13.88
C ALA A 107 -16.46 -13.12 -13.09
N THR A 108 -16.50 -13.28 -11.78
CA THR A 108 -17.13 -12.33 -10.85
C THR A 108 -16.06 -11.73 -9.94
N GLU A 109 -16.11 -10.41 -9.79
CA GLU A 109 -15.29 -9.66 -8.83
C GLU A 109 -15.43 -10.25 -7.41
N GLU A 110 -14.33 -10.31 -6.67
CA GLU A 110 -14.41 -10.66 -5.25
C GLU A 110 -15.14 -9.56 -4.44
N LEU A 111 -15.96 -9.95 -3.47
CA LEU A 111 -16.64 -9.00 -2.60
C LEU A 111 -15.62 -8.07 -1.88
N GLY A 112 -15.83 -6.76 -2.02
CA GLY A 112 -14.93 -5.75 -1.45
C GLY A 112 -13.59 -5.58 -2.19
N GLY A 113 -13.41 -6.23 -3.34
CA GLY A 113 -12.17 -6.19 -4.11
C GLY A 113 -11.75 -4.78 -4.51
N ARG A 114 -12.69 -3.98 -5.04
CA ARG A 114 -12.45 -2.55 -5.32
C ARG A 114 -11.94 -1.74 -4.12
N VAL A 115 -12.44 -2.02 -2.93
CA VAL A 115 -12.01 -1.31 -1.71
C VAL A 115 -10.58 -1.70 -1.37
N ARG A 116 -10.24 -2.99 -1.42
CA ARG A 116 -8.86 -3.47 -1.20
C ARG A 116 -7.90 -2.88 -2.24
N ALA A 117 -8.29 -2.94 -3.52
CA ALA A 117 -7.53 -2.37 -4.62
C ALA A 117 -7.24 -0.87 -4.38
N ALA A 118 -8.26 -0.09 -4.01
CA ALA A 118 -8.11 1.35 -3.76
C ALA A 118 -7.30 1.70 -2.50
N GLN A 119 -7.16 0.76 -1.56
CA GLN A 119 -6.35 0.95 -0.35
C GLN A 119 -4.87 0.59 -0.57
N ALA A 120 -4.57 -0.23 -1.57
CA ALA A 120 -3.21 -0.58 -1.95
C ALA A 120 -2.51 0.60 -2.64
N ASP A 121 -1.20 0.74 -2.41
CA ASP A 121 -0.38 1.68 -3.17
C ASP A 121 -0.10 1.10 -4.56
N PRO A 122 -0.51 1.75 -5.66
CA PRO A 122 -0.16 1.29 -7.00
C PRO A 122 1.34 1.42 -7.29
N GLY A 123 2.11 2.14 -6.47
CA GLY A 123 3.51 2.41 -6.77
C GLY A 123 3.65 3.42 -7.91
N ILE A 124 4.72 3.29 -8.69
CA ILE A 124 5.03 4.22 -9.79
C ILE A 124 4.69 3.53 -11.12
N GLY A 125 3.75 4.10 -11.87
CA GLY A 125 3.40 3.60 -13.19
C GLY A 125 2.36 4.47 -13.89
N THR A 126 2.30 4.37 -15.21
CA THR A 126 1.24 5.00 -16.02
C THR A 126 0.05 4.07 -16.22
N GLN A 127 0.28 2.76 -16.09
CA GLN A 127 -0.74 1.71 -16.13
C GLN A 127 -0.37 0.62 -15.13
N CYS A 128 -1.38 0.13 -14.42
CA CYS A 128 -1.28 -0.83 -13.34
C CYS A 128 -2.39 -1.86 -13.47
N LEU A 129 -2.05 -3.12 -13.23
CA LEU A 129 -2.95 -4.27 -13.19
C LEU A 129 -2.91 -4.87 -11.78
N GLY A 130 -4.07 -5.25 -11.26
CA GLY A 130 -4.16 -5.95 -9.98
C GLY A 130 -5.22 -7.05 -10.04
N ALA A 131 -4.92 -8.21 -9.46
CA ALA A 131 -5.83 -9.35 -9.47
C ALA A 131 -7.16 -9.00 -8.75
N ALA A 132 -8.27 -9.28 -9.40
CA ALA A 132 -9.62 -8.95 -8.92
C ALA A 132 -10.45 -10.17 -8.51
N ASP A 133 -9.92 -11.37 -8.72
CA ASP A 133 -10.50 -12.67 -8.34
C ASP A 133 -10.15 -13.11 -6.90
N GLY A 134 -9.34 -12.33 -6.18
CA GLY A 134 -8.89 -12.65 -4.83
C GLY A 134 -7.72 -13.64 -4.76
N GLY A 135 -7.12 -13.97 -5.90
CA GLY A 135 -5.87 -14.73 -5.97
C GLY A 135 -4.67 -13.93 -5.43
N GLU A 136 -3.56 -14.63 -5.15
CA GLU A 136 -2.29 -13.96 -4.89
C GLU A 136 -1.86 -13.18 -6.14
N ALA A 137 -1.24 -12.01 -5.94
CA ALA A 137 -0.67 -11.23 -7.04
C ALA A 137 0.49 -12.02 -7.66
N GLY A 138 0.17 -12.89 -8.63
CA GLY A 138 1.12 -13.56 -9.50
C GLY A 138 1.71 -12.61 -10.54
N GLY A 139 2.37 -13.16 -11.56
CA GLY A 139 2.75 -12.37 -12.72
C GLY A 139 1.50 -11.80 -13.42
N ALA A 140 1.64 -10.69 -14.15
CA ALA A 140 0.52 -10.10 -14.91
C ALA A 140 -0.11 -11.09 -15.91
N GLU A 141 0.67 -12.08 -16.36
CA GLU A 141 0.24 -13.18 -17.23
C GLU A 141 -0.73 -14.17 -16.59
N ASP A 142 -0.78 -14.22 -15.27
CA ASP A 142 -1.71 -15.08 -14.51
C ASP A 142 -2.99 -14.33 -14.08
N MET A 143 -3.05 -13.00 -14.32
CA MET A 143 -4.18 -12.18 -13.88
C MET A 143 -5.33 -12.24 -14.88
N VAL A 144 -6.24 -13.19 -14.64
CA VAL A 144 -7.34 -13.47 -15.56
C VAL A 144 -8.49 -12.47 -15.39
N LEU A 145 -8.93 -12.22 -14.14
CA LEU A 145 -9.83 -11.12 -13.81
C LEU A 145 -9.01 -10.01 -13.13
N SER A 146 -8.98 -8.84 -13.76
CA SER A 146 -8.02 -7.79 -13.41
C SER A 146 -8.67 -6.43 -13.23
N TYR A 147 -8.30 -5.72 -12.16
CA TYR A 147 -8.45 -4.27 -12.12
C TYR A 147 -7.40 -3.61 -12.99
N MET A 148 -7.80 -2.54 -13.67
CA MET A 148 -6.92 -1.68 -14.46
C MET A 148 -6.95 -0.28 -13.85
N PHE A 149 -5.80 0.33 -13.68
CA PHE A 149 -5.69 1.71 -13.20
C PHE A 149 -4.56 2.43 -13.93
N GLY A 150 -4.77 3.70 -14.29
CA GLY A 150 -3.72 4.47 -14.93
C GLY A 150 -4.23 5.75 -15.58
N VAL A 151 -3.38 6.32 -16.43
CA VAL A 151 -3.77 7.42 -17.33
C VAL A 151 -4.58 6.84 -18.48
N ALA A 152 -5.72 7.45 -18.78
CA ALA A 152 -6.51 7.11 -19.96
C ALA A 152 -5.73 7.52 -21.22
N GLU A 153 -5.37 6.56 -22.05
CA GLU A 153 -4.84 6.84 -23.38
C GLU A 153 -5.93 7.44 -24.28
N ASP A 154 -5.53 8.23 -25.29
CA ASP A 154 -6.44 8.96 -26.21
C ASP A 154 -7.55 8.07 -26.82
N GLY A 155 -7.32 6.76 -26.95
CA GLY A 155 -8.30 5.80 -27.47
C GLY A 155 -9.45 5.44 -26.52
N TRP A 156 -9.26 5.59 -25.20
CA TRP A 156 -10.29 5.25 -24.21
C TRP A 156 -11.42 6.25 -24.15
N GLU A 157 -11.11 7.53 -24.40
CA GLU A 157 -12.12 8.58 -24.38
C GLU A 157 -13.12 8.39 -25.53
N ASP A 158 -12.68 8.03 -26.72
CA ASP A 158 -13.58 7.88 -27.87
C ASP A 158 -13.93 6.42 -28.19
N TRP A 159 -13.67 5.50 -27.25
CA TRP A 159 -13.89 4.08 -27.46
C TRP A 159 -15.36 3.76 -27.75
N ARG A 160 -15.60 3.18 -28.93
CA ARG A 160 -16.90 2.63 -29.35
C ARG A 160 -16.70 1.31 -30.08
N GLY A 161 -16.67 0.20 -29.34
CA GLY A 161 -16.60 -1.13 -29.95
C GLY A 161 -16.35 -2.28 -28.97
N GLY A 162 -16.49 -3.51 -29.46
CA GLY A 162 -16.19 -4.74 -28.71
C GLY A 162 -17.16 -5.05 -27.57
N LEU A 163 -16.73 -5.95 -26.68
CA LEU A 163 -17.43 -6.28 -25.43
C LEU A 163 -17.16 -5.27 -24.32
N THR A 164 -16.29 -4.30 -24.57
CA THR A 164 -15.87 -3.30 -23.59
C THR A 164 -16.87 -2.15 -23.50
N GLU A 165 -17.40 -1.94 -22.30
CA GLU A 165 -18.22 -0.77 -21.99
C GLU A 165 -17.37 0.31 -21.32
N VAL A 166 -17.34 1.51 -21.89
CA VAL A 166 -16.65 2.67 -21.31
C VAL A 166 -17.68 3.72 -20.89
N ARG A 167 -17.63 4.15 -19.63
CA ARG A 167 -18.43 5.26 -19.09
C ARG A 167 -17.53 6.42 -18.69
N LYS A 168 -17.92 7.63 -19.07
CA LYS A 168 -17.21 8.86 -18.67
C LYS A 168 -17.85 9.49 -17.43
N CYS A 169 -17.04 10.13 -16.60
CA CYS A 169 -17.56 11.09 -15.64
C CYS A 169 -18.18 12.30 -16.37
N ALA A 170 -19.28 12.81 -15.83
CA ALA A 170 -19.92 14.05 -16.26
C ALA A 170 -19.31 15.28 -15.57
#